data_AF-A0A497BJN1-F1
#
_entry.id   AF-A0A497BJN1-F1
#
_cell.length_a   1.000
_cell.length_b   1.000
_cell.length_c   1.000
_cell.angle_alpha   90.00
_cell.angle_beta   90.00
_cell.angle_gamma   90.00
#
_symmetry.space_group_name_H-M   'P 1'
#
loop_
_entity.id
_entity.type
_entity.pdbx_description
1 polymer ?
#
loop_
_entity_poly.entity_id
_entity_poly.type
_entity_poly.pdbx_seq_one_letter_code
_entity_poly.pdbx_strand_id
1 'polypeptide(L)'
;WTADEWLDWAVEHYLPYRFWLEEIGQHDEEIAAQADAYADWLYAHYPALRLTYPKMVYHGLLALHDRLNGPAPVLVVVVDNLNHKFHPDLVRYLRAQGFFVEQSIPHLAMLPSCTEVSKKCLFIGQPEPFSGTAYEKPTHKAWEPALGGRRVRYLPHVGALRSVKRREHDVYFLNYLPVDETLHDDEQQTGVPYSAAVRQRLRALAEDIRAFAERIGAERDLVVIVISDHGSTRISADAPNPIDRQFYASRVDDKHHRYVTISDKELAALPDNVRFECYVFERKRFGLPTNYLAARSTYHFAEPGEGIYVHGGLSPEETIVPLTVFTPVAVTPRPLTVRLLADEFRYGVKSLIRLELVNPNQYACQGVRVEVLNPNVEADPVALGDLDALSQTEVQIEARIRRSGEDLAALQVRVGYQFLGQPHSQLGELPVKMKRIMTTTFDLEELL
;
A
#
# COMPACT_ATOMS: atom_id res chain seq x y z
N TRP A 1 2.62 -29.26 11.79
CA TRP A 1 1.71 -28.12 11.60
C TRP A 1 1.14 -28.11 10.20
N THR A 2 -0.01 -27.47 10.01
CA THR A 2 -0.59 -27.12 8.71
C THR A 2 0.17 -25.93 8.11
N ALA A 3 -0.09 -25.60 6.84
CA ALA A 3 0.50 -24.43 6.20
C ALA A 3 0.12 -23.11 6.89
N ASP A 4 -1.14 -22.99 7.33
CA ASP A 4 -1.61 -21.80 8.04
C ASP A 4 -0.96 -21.68 9.42
N GLU A 5 -0.84 -22.78 10.17
CA GLU A 5 -0.13 -22.79 11.45
C GLU A 5 1.34 -22.35 11.32
N TRP A 6 2.02 -22.77 10.24
CA TRP A 6 3.39 -22.32 9.95
C TRP A 6 3.45 -20.83 9.58
N LEU A 7 2.52 -20.32 8.77
CA LEU A 7 2.46 -18.90 8.42
C LEU A 7 2.19 -18.04 9.66
N ASP A 8 1.24 -18.44 10.50
CA ASP A 8 0.86 -17.70 11.70
C ASP A 8 2.03 -17.68 12.69
N TRP A 9 2.65 -18.84 12.96
CA TRP A 9 3.87 -18.91 13.77
C TRP A 9 4.99 -18.01 13.20
N ALA A 10 5.20 -18.06 11.89
CA ALA A 10 6.27 -17.32 11.26
C ALA A 10 6.07 -15.80 11.42
N VAL A 11 4.87 -15.30 11.12
CA VAL A 11 4.56 -13.87 11.13
C VAL A 11 4.43 -13.32 12.55
N GLU A 12 3.82 -14.08 13.48
CA GLU A 12 3.53 -13.59 14.83
C GLU A 12 4.70 -13.78 15.81
N HIS A 13 5.58 -14.76 15.58
CA HIS A 13 6.61 -15.14 16.54
C HIS A 13 8.02 -15.16 15.95
N TYR A 14 8.26 -15.93 14.89
CA TYR A 14 9.61 -16.16 14.38
C TYR A 14 10.20 -14.93 13.69
N LEU A 15 9.53 -14.38 12.66
CA LEU A 15 10.05 -13.30 11.84
C LEU A 15 10.35 -12.02 12.66
N PRO A 16 9.47 -11.55 13.57
CA PRO A 16 9.78 -10.39 14.40
C PRO A 16 11.07 -10.57 15.22
N TYR A 17 11.26 -11.74 15.83
CA TYR A 17 12.45 -12.01 16.63
C TYR A 17 13.70 -12.22 15.76
N ARG A 18 13.57 -12.99 14.68
CA ARG A 18 14.65 -13.23 13.71
C ARG A 18 15.18 -11.95 13.07
N PHE A 19 14.29 -11.01 12.72
CA PHE A 19 14.68 -9.72 12.18
C PHE A 19 15.32 -8.81 13.22
N TRP A 20 14.87 -8.88 14.48
CA TRP A 20 15.54 -8.19 15.58
C TRP A 20 16.98 -8.69 15.78
N LEU A 21 17.19 -10.02 15.81
CA LEU A 21 18.52 -10.63 15.85
C LEU A 21 19.41 -10.14 14.69
N GLU A 22 18.84 -10.05 13.48
CA GLU A 22 19.55 -9.53 12.31
C GLU A 22 19.97 -8.06 12.47
N GLU A 23 19.10 -7.21 13.04
CA GLU A 23 19.37 -5.79 13.25
C GLU A 23 20.49 -5.55 14.27
N ILE A 24 20.61 -6.42 15.27
CA ILE A 24 21.69 -6.37 16.27
C ILE A 24 22.92 -7.21 15.88
N GLY A 25 22.89 -7.85 14.71
CA GLY A 25 23.99 -8.66 14.19
C GLY A 25 24.26 -9.95 14.99
N GLN A 26 23.24 -10.54 15.61
CA GLN A 26 23.36 -11.77 16.38
C GLN A 26 22.84 -12.98 15.61
N HIS A 27 23.51 -14.12 15.81
CA HIS A 27 23.06 -15.44 15.35
C HIS A 27 22.57 -16.25 16.55
N ASP A 28 21.49 -16.99 16.34
CA ASP A 28 20.90 -17.89 17.34
C ASP A 28 20.65 -19.26 16.68
N GLU A 29 21.30 -20.29 17.21
CA GLU A 29 21.24 -21.66 16.68
C GLU A 29 19.84 -22.27 16.82
N GLU A 30 19.09 -21.92 17.87
CA GLU A 30 17.73 -22.42 18.07
C GLU A 30 16.79 -21.83 17.03
N ILE A 31 16.93 -20.54 16.73
CA ILE A 31 16.18 -19.88 15.66
C ILE A 31 16.55 -20.45 14.29
N ALA A 32 17.85 -20.69 14.02
CA ALA A 32 18.27 -21.34 12.78
C ALA A 32 17.66 -22.75 12.63
N ALA A 33 17.64 -23.54 13.71
CA ALA A 33 17.03 -24.87 13.71
C ALA A 33 15.51 -24.82 13.47
N GLN A 34 14.81 -23.80 13.98
CA GLN A 34 13.39 -23.59 13.69
C GLN A 34 13.15 -23.26 12.21
N ALA A 35 14.00 -22.42 11.62
CA ALA A 35 13.97 -22.11 10.18
C ALA A 35 14.16 -23.37 9.33
N ASP A 36 15.10 -24.23 9.73
CA ASP A 36 15.37 -25.51 9.07
C ASP A 36 14.19 -26.48 9.20
N ALA A 37 13.54 -26.57 10.36
CA ALA A 37 12.35 -27.38 10.56
C ALA A 37 11.18 -26.95 9.66
N TYR A 38 10.98 -25.63 9.51
CA TYR A 38 10.03 -25.07 8.55
C TYR A 38 10.41 -25.43 7.10
N ALA A 39 11.68 -25.23 6.72
CA ALA A 39 12.15 -25.46 5.36
C ALA A 39 12.02 -26.94 4.94
N ASP A 40 12.35 -27.86 5.85
CA ASP A 40 12.18 -29.31 5.63
C ASP A 40 10.71 -29.69 5.48
N TRP A 41 9.85 -29.15 6.35
CA TRP A 41 8.41 -29.36 6.24
C TRP A 41 7.88 -28.82 4.91
N LEU A 42 8.24 -27.59 4.54
CA LEU A 42 7.80 -26.94 3.32
C LEU A 42 8.23 -27.76 2.10
N TYR A 43 9.51 -28.14 2.02
CA TYR A 43 10.02 -28.96 0.92
C TYR A 43 9.25 -30.28 0.74
N ALA A 44 8.98 -30.97 1.85
CA ALA A 44 8.26 -32.25 1.82
C ALA A 44 6.82 -32.13 1.33
N HIS A 45 6.14 -31.02 1.66
CA HIS A 45 4.72 -30.80 1.35
C HIS A 45 4.50 -29.95 0.08
N TYR A 46 5.52 -29.25 -0.40
CA TYR A 46 5.41 -28.27 -1.48
C TYR A 46 4.78 -28.82 -2.77
N PRO A 47 5.10 -30.03 -3.27
CA PRO A 47 4.45 -30.54 -4.49
C PRO A 47 2.92 -30.55 -4.42
N ALA A 48 2.34 -30.81 -3.24
CA ALA A 48 0.91 -30.73 -3.01
C ALA A 48 0.43 -29.29 -2.77
N LEU A 49 1.13 -28.54 -1.91
CA LEU A 49 0.79 -27.15 -1.59
C LEU A 49 0.77 -26.26 -2.84
N ARG A 50 1.75 -26.41 -3.72
CA ARG A 50 1.90 -25.66 -4.98
C ARG A 50 0.65 -25.66 -5.84
N LEU A 51 -0.20 -26.70 -5.74
CA LEU A 51 -1.40 -26.85 -6.56
C LEU A 51 -2.71 -26.58 -5.80
N THR A 52 -2.68 -26.62 -4.47
CA THR A 52 -3.90 -26.69 -3.64
C THR A 52 -3.99 -25.61 -2.58
N TYR A 53 -2.87 -25.00 -2.20
CA TYR A 53 -2.86 -24.05 -1.10
C TYR A 53 -3.26 -22.64 -1.58
N PRO A 54 -4.32 -22.03 -1.03
CA PRO A 54 -4.85 -20.77 -1.54
C PRO A 54 -3.93 -19.56 -1.33
N LYS A 55 -2.99 -19.63 -0.37
CA LYS A 55 -2.03 -18.55 -0.10
C LYS A 55 -0.68 -18.78 -0.79
N MET A 56 -0.64 -19.50 -1.91
CA MET A 56 0.51 -19.47 -2.82
C MET A 56 0.53 -18.13 -3.58
N VAL A 57 1.71 -17.56 -3.84
CA VAL A 57 1.84 -16.22 -4.42
C VAL A 57 1.12 -16.05 -5.77
N TYR A 58 1.10 -17.09 -6.61
CA TYR A 58 0.39 -17.06 -7.90
C TYR A 58 -1.14 -17.01 -7.74
N HIS A 59 -1.67 -17.49 -6.60
CA HIS A 59 -3.09 -17.38 -6.27
C HIS A 59 -3.46 -16.00 -5.73
N GLY A 60 -2.51 -15.21 -5.24
CA GLY A 60 -2.77 -13.95 -4.55
C GLY A 60 -3.63 -12.97 -5.38
N LEU A 61 -3.29 -12.78 -6.66
CA LEU A 61 -4.06 -11.91 -7.55
C LEU A 61 -5.37 -12.57 -8.03
N LEU A 62 -5.41 -13.90 -8.16
CA LEU A 62 -6.64 -14.63 -8.51
C LEU A 62 -7.69 -14.51 -7.41
N ALA A 63 -7.28 -14.55 -6.13
CA ALA A 63 -8.15 -14.33 -4.98
C ALA A 63 -8.73 -12.91 -4.94
N LEU A 64 -8.10 -11.96 -5.64
CA LEU A 64 -8.53 -10.57 -5.77
C LEU A 64 -9.21 -10.29 -7.13
N HIS A 65 -9.70 -11.32 -7.83
CA HIS A 65 -10.35 -11.17 -9.14
C HIS A 65 -11.45 -10.11 -9.15
N ASP A 66 -12.33 -10.10 -8.16
CA ASP A 66 -13.40 -9.10 -8.05
C ASP A 66 -12.87 -7.66 -7.91
N ARG A 67 -11.75 -7.48 -7.21
CA ARG A 67 -11.07 -6.18 -7.09
C ARG A 67 -10.45 -5.77 -8.41
N LEU A 68 -9.77 -6.71 -9.09
CA LEU A 68 -9.18 -6.49 -10.40
C LEU A 68 -10.23 -6.22 -11.48
N ASN A 69 -11.44 -6.77 -11.35
CA ASN A 69 -12.52 -6.61 -12.31
C ASN A 69 -13.51 -5.47 -11.96
N GLY A 70 -13.36 -4.84 -10.79
CA GLY A 70 -14.21 -3.74 -10.32
C GLY A 70 -14.11 -2.46 -11.17
N PRO A 71 -14.93 -1.43 -10.92
CA PRO A 71 -14.91 -0.18 -11.71
C PRO A 71 -13.68 0.71 -11.44
N ALA A 72 -13.12 0.60 -10.23
CA ALA A 72 -11.94 1.34 -9.78
C ALA A 72 -10.70 0.97 -10.61
N PRO A 73 -9.82 1.93 -10.95
CA PRO A 73 -8.53 1.61 -11.53
C PRO A 73 -7.68 0.87 -10.48
N VAL A 74 -6.84 -0.06 -10.95
CA VAL A 74 -5.99 -0.87 -10.08
C VAL A 74 -4.52 -0.73 -10.48
N LEU A 75 -3.66 -0.52 -9.49
CA LEU A 75 -2.21 -0.62 -9.64
C LEU A 75 -1.73 -1.83 -8.83
N VAL A 76 -1.35 -2.89 -9.55
CA VAL A 76 -0.62 -4.03 -8.99
C VAL A 76 0.87 -3.69 -9.00
N VAL A 77 1.48 -3.63 -7.83
CA VAL A 77 2.91 -3.40 -7.65
C VAL A 77 3.55 -4.72 -7.23
N VAL A 78 4.29 -5.32 -8.15
CA VAL A 78 5.10 -6.51 -7.88
C VAL A 78 6.49 -6.04 -7.47
N VAL A 79 6.79 -6.08 -6.18
CA VAL A 79 8.09 -5.69 -5.62
C VAL A 79 9.00 -6.90 -5.63
N ASP A 80 10.10 -6.82 -6.37
CA ASP A 80 11.13 -7.85 -6.41
C ASP A 80 11.84 -7.90 -5.04
N ASN A 81 11.87 -9.08 -4.41
CA ASN A 81 12.56 -9.33 -3.14
C ASN A 81 12.10 -8.44 -1.95
N LEU A 82 10.78 -8.30 -1.73
CA LEU A 82 10.25 -7.59 -0.55
C LEU A 82 10.13 -8.54 0.64
N ASN A 83 11.21 -8.60 1.41
CA ASN A 83 11.20 -9.26 2.71
C ASN A 83 10.13 -8.66 3.64
N HIS A 84 9.40 -9.52 4.37
CA HIS A 84 8.37 -9.15 5.34
C HIS A 84 8.83 -8.12 6.37
N LYS A 85 10.14 -8.08 6.69
CA LYS A 85 10.81 -7.07 7.53
C LYS A 85 10.44 -5.64 7.16
N PHE A 86 10.33 -5.34 5.87
CA PHE A 86 10.09 -3.98 5.37
C PHE A 86 8.61 -3.66 5.13
N HIS A 87 7.71 -4.63 5.36
CA HIS A 87 6.28 -4.43 5.17
C HIS A 87 5.67 -3.35 6.08
N PRO A 88 5.99 -3.28 7.39
CA PRO A 88 5.49 -2.20 8.25
C PRO A 88 5.92 -0.80 7.78
N ASP A 89 7.13 -0.68 7.25
CA ASP A 89 7.65 0.57 6.67
C ASP A 89 6.86 0.99 5.44
N LEU A 90 6.61 0.05 4.51
CA LEU A 90 5.79 0.30 3.32
C LEU A 90 4.37 0.74 3.69
N VAL A 91 3.73 0.06 4.65
CA VAL A 91 2.39 0.42 5.15
C VAL A 91 2.38 1.84 5.71
N ARG A 92 3.39 2.20 6.50
CA ARG A 92 3.54 3.55 7.06
C ARG A 92 3.69 4.60 5.95
N TYR A 93 4.50 4.33 4.93
CA TYR A 93 4.72 5.27 3.83
C TYR A 93 3.49 5.45 2.96
N LEU A 94 2.80 4.37 2.58
CA LEU A 94 1.54 4.46 1.83
C LEU A 94 0.44 5.17 2.62
N ARG A 95 0.35 4.94 3.94
CA ARG A 95 -0.57 5.66 4.82
C ARG A 95 -0.31 7.16 4.83
N ALA A 96 0.96 7.57 4.88
CA ALA A 96 1.34 8.98 4.79
C ALA A 96 0.93 9.62 3.45
N GLN A 97 0.77 8.81 2.40
CA GLN A 97 0.31 9.22 1.07
C GLN A 97 -1.23 9.13 0.88
N GLY A 98 -1.97 8.73 1.91
CA GLY A 98 -3.43 8.63 1.91
C GLY A 98 -3.99 7.25 1.53
N PHE A 99 -3.14 6.23 1.39
CA PHE A 99 -3.54 4.85 1.11
C PHE A 99 -3.51 4.00 2.37
N PHE A 100 -4.63 3.38 2.72
CA PHE A 100 -4.79 2.63 3.96
C PHE A 100 -4.99 1.16 3.66
N VAL A 101 -4.46 0.30 4.54
CA VAL A 101 -4.59 -1.16 4.42
C VAL A 101 -6.06 -1.54 4.56
N GLU A 102 -6.61 -2.13 3.51
CA GLU A 102 -7.91 -2.81 3.55
C GLU A 102 -7.72 -4.27 4.00
N GLN A 103 -6.68 -4.92 3.46
CA GLN A 103 -6.39 -6.33 3.70
C GLN A 103 -4.88 -6.57 3.61
N SER A 104 -4.33 -7.41 4.48
CA SER A 104 -2.95 -7.87 4.42
C SER A 104 -2.90 -9.36 4.75
N ILE A 105 -2.37 -10.18 3.85
CA ILE A 105 -2.32 -11.64 4.00
C ILE A 105 -0.93 -12.12 3.57
N PRO A 106 -0.19 -12.85 4.44
CA PRO A 106 1.07 -13.48 4.04
C PRO A 106 0.81 -14.60 3.03
N HIS A 107 1.70 -14.71 2.05
CA HIS A 107 1.68 -15.75 1.02
C HIS A 107 3.01 -16.50 0.99
N LEU A 108 2.95 -17.73 0.50
CA LEU A 108 4.12 -18.55 0.20
C LEU A 108 4.61 -18.27 -1.23
N ALA A 109 5.88 -17.93 -1.36
CA ALA A 109 6.60 -17.86 -2.62
C ALA A 109 6.63 -19.23 -3.32
N MET A 110 6.84 -19.23 -4.64
CA MET A 110 7.17 -20.46 -5.34
C MET A 110 8.59 -20.89 -5.02
N LEU A 111 8.87 -22.19 -5.13
CA LEU A 111 10.17 -22.78 -4.85
C LEU A 111 10.91 -23.26 -6.12
N PRO A 112 12.24 -23.09 -6.19
CA PRO A 112 13.05 -22.28 -5.28
C PRO A 112 12.62 -20.81 -5.28
N SER A 113 12.83 -20.10 -4.16
CA SER A 113 12.33 -18.74 -3.94
C SER A 113 13.14 -17.70 -4.71
N CYS A 114 13.11 -17.78 -6.03
CA CYS A 114 13.84 -16.92 -6.95
C CYS A 114 12.92 -16.30 -8.00
N THR A 115 13.42 -15.22 -8.60
CA THR A 115 12.71 -14.44 -9.61
C THR A 115 12.30 -15.27 -10.83
N GLU A 116 13.13 -16.20 -11.32
CA GLU A 116 12.83 -16.96 -12.55
C GLU A 116 11.68 -17.95 -12.38
N VAL A 117 11.32 -18.29 -11.14
CA VAL A 117 10.22 -19.18 -10.81
C VAL A 117 9.06 -18.37 -10.23
N SER A 118 9.26 -17.77 -9.06
CA SER A 118 8.18 -17.18 -8.27
C SER A 118 7.52 -15.99 -8.95
N LYS A 119 8.32 -15.04 -9.45
CA LYS A 119 7.80 -13.86 -10.15
C LYS A 119 7.06 -14.22 -11.41
N LYS A 120 7.59 -15.19 -12.18
CA LYS A 120 6.94 -15.63 -13.42
C LYS A 120 5.57 -16.23 -13.16
N CYS A 121 5.45 -17.09 -12.15
CA CYS A 121 4.18 -17.65 -11.70
C CYS A 121 3.20 -16.56 -11.24
N LEU A 122 3.67 -15.61 -10.44
CA LEU A 122 2.90 -14.47 -9.93
C LEU A 122 2.29 -13.65 -11.09
N PHE A 123 3.10 -13.22 -12.06
CA PHE A 123 2.64 -12.36 -13.15
C PHE A 123 1.59 -12.98 -14.07
N ILE A 124 1.49 -14.32 -14.12
CA ILE A 124 0.50 -15.01 -14.95
C ILE A 124 -0.60 -15.70 -14.14
N GLY A 125 -0.52 -15.68 -12.81
CA GLY A 125 -1.45 -16.37 -11.92
C GLY A 125 -1.51 -17.88 -12.18
N GLN A 126 -0.37 -18.53 -12.46
CA GLN A 126 -0.30 -19.98 -12.70
C GLN A 126 0.83 -20.61 -11.87
N PRO A 127 0.72 -21.90 -11.51
CA PRO A 127 1.72 -22.57 -10.69
C PRO A 127 2.99 -22.98 -11.46
N GLU A 128 2.98 -22.98 -12.80
CA GLU A 128 4.17 -23.19 -13.63
C GLU A 128 4.69 -21.88 -14.24
N PRO A 129 5.99 -21.59 -14.18
CA PRO A 129 6.56 -20.37 -14.73
C PRO A 129 6.58 -20.40 -16.27
N PHE A 130 6.38 -19.24 -16.89
CA PHE A 130 6.47 -19.13 -18.36
C PHE A 130 7.92 -19.13 -18.86
N SER A 131 8.10 -19.41 -20.15
CA SER A 131 9.41 -19.44 -20.82
C SER A 131 9.88 -18.04 -21.25
N GLY A 132 11.20 -17.79 -21.18
CA GLY A 132 11.79 -16.50 -21.55
C GLY A 132 11.86 -15.50 -20.40
N THR A 133 12.24 -14.25 -20.71
CA THR A 133 12.53 -13.19 -19.72
C THR A 133 11.58 -11.99 -19.79
N ALA A 134 10.83 -11.83 -20.88
CA ALA A 134 9.92 -10.70 -21.06
C ALA A 134 8.53 -10.97 -20.44
N TYR A 135 8.13 -10.11 -19.50
CA TYR A 135 6.88 -10.27 -18.73
C TYR A 135 5.63 -9.71 -19.43
N GLU A 136 5.78 -8.73 -20.34
CA GLU A 136 4.64 -8.01 -20.92
C GLU A 136 3.63 -8.92 -21.63
N LYS A 137 4.09 -9.71 -22.62
CA LYS A 137 3.21 -10.60 -23.40
C LYS A 137 2.53 -11.67 -22.52
N PRO A 138 3.24 -12.39 -21.63
CA PRO A 138 2.61 -13.32 -20.68
C PRO A 138 1.57 -12.64 -19.79
N THR A 139 1.86 -11.45 -19.26
CA THR A 139 0.94 -10.70 -18.38
C THR A 139 -0.34 -10.35 -19.13
N HIS A 140 -0.25 -9.79 -20.34
CA HIS A 140 -1.44 -9.47 -21.14
C HIS A 140 -2.25 -10.72 -21.49
N LYS A 141 -1.58 -11.80 -21.93
CA LYS A 141 -2.22 -13.08 -22.25
C LYS A 141 -2.96 -13.68 -21.07
N ALA A 142 -2.44 -13.55 -19.85
CA ALA A 142 -3.06 -14.08 -18.65
C ALA A 142 -4.26 -13.23 -18.21
N TRP A 143 -4.11 -11.91 -18.16
CA TRP A 143 -5.07 -11.05 -17.46
C TRP A 143 -6.09 -10.35 -18.35
N GLU A 144 -5.79 -10.00 -19.61
CA GLU A 144 -6.79 -9.35 -20.47
C GLU A 144 -8.04 -10.22 -20.71
N PRO A 145 -7.92 -11.55 -20.98
CA PRO A 145 -9.09 -12.40 -21.12
C PRO A 145 -9.80 -12.65 -19.78
N ALA A 146 -9.04 -12.73 -18.69
CA ALA A 146 -9.57 -13.02 -17.35
C ALA A 146 -10.36 -11.86 -16.76
N LEU A 147 -10.08 -10.62 -17.17
CA LEU A 147 -10.67 -9.40 -16.63
C LEU A 147 -11.76 -8.82 -17.54
N GLY A 148 -12.47 -9.65 -18.30
CA GLY A 148 -13.78 -9.29 -18.87
C GLY A 148 -13.82 -8.02 -19.73
N GLY A 149 -12.73 -7.67 -20.41
CA GLY A 149 -12.63 -6.46 -21.25
C GLY A 149 -11.97 -5.24 -20.57
N ARG A 150 -11.48 -5.36 -19.34
CA ARG A 150 -10.61 -4.35 -18.73
C ARG A 150 -9.27 -4.28 -19.46
N ARG A 151 -8.78 -3.05 -19.71
CA ARG A 151 -7.50 -2.85 -20.39
C ARG A 151 -6.35 -3.00 -19.40
N VAL A 152 -5.41 -3.90 -19.71
CA VAL A 152 -4.25 -4.19 -18.87
C VAL A 152 -3.02 -3.52 -19.46
N ARG A 153 -2.14 -2.99 -18.60
CA ARG A 153 -0.82 -2.49 -19.00
C ARG A 153 0.28 -2.99 -18.09
N TYR A 154 1.27 -3.64 -18.68
CA TYR A 154 2.53 -3.90 -18.00
C TYR A 154 3.43 -2.66 -17.99
N LEU A 155 4.07 -2.40 -16.85
CA LEU A 155 5.01 -1.31 -16.61
C LEU A 155 6.34 -1.93 -16.15
N PRO A 156 7.39 -1.96 -16.99
CA PRO A 156 8.62 -2.71 -16.71
C PRO A 156 9.47 -2.16 -15.54
N HIS A 157 9.26 -0.89 -15.16
CA HIS A 157 10.03 -0.21 -14.12
C HIS A 157 9.30 1.07 -13.67
N VAL A 158 9.75 1.66 -12.56
CA VAL A 158 9.13 2.89 -11.99
C VAL A 158 9.14 4.07 -12.96
N GLY A 159 10.16 4.18 -13.82
CA GLY A 159 10.18 5.19 -14.90
C GLY A 159 8.99 5.07 -15.86
N ALA A 160 8.50 3.86 -16.14
CA ALA A 160 7.31 3.64 -16.96
C ALA A 160 6.03 4.03 -16.22
N LEU A 161 5.96 3.88 -14.89
CA LEU A 161 4.86 4.42 -14.08
C LEU A 161 4.82 5.96 -14.16
N ARG A 162 5.98 6.61 -14.07
CA ARG A 162 6.12 8.09 -14.15
C ARG A 162 5.77 8.65 -15.53
N SER A 163 5.89 7.85 -16.59
CA SER A 163 5.55 8.26 -17.95
C SER A 163 4.05 8.21 -18.25
N VAL A 164 3.24 7.50 -17.46
CA VAL A 164 1.77 7.53 -17.59
C VAL A 164 1.24 8.91 -17.19
N LYS A 165 0.64 9.62 -18.14
CA LYS A 165 0.14 11.00 -17.96
C LYS A 165 -1.38 11.13 -17.85
N ARG A 166 -2.12 10.07 -18.16
CA ARG A 166 -3.59 10.02 -18.11
C ARG A 166 -4.07 8.58 -18.05
N ARG A 167 -5.31 8.38 -17.62
CA ARG A 167 -5.95 7.05 -17.55
C ARG A 167 -6.28 6.54 -18.96
N GLU A 168 -5.49 5.58 -19.42
CA GLU A 168 -5.71 4.85 -20.70
C GLU A 168 -5.94 3.36 -20.49
N HIS A 169 -5.67 2.86 -19.29
CA HIS A 169 -5.84 1.46 -18.93
C HIS A 169 -6.54 1.40 -17.57
N ASP A 170 -7.01 0.20 -17.24
CA ASP A 170 -7.84 -0.03 -16.07
C ASP A 170 -7.06 -0.76 -14.98
N VAL A 171 -6.15 -1.65 -15.38
CA VAL A 171 -5.24 -2.37 -14.49
C VAL A 171 -3.81 -2.20 -14.96
N TYR A 172 -2.95 -1.75 -14.06
CA TYR A 172 -1.53 -1.53 -14.31
C TYR A 172 -0.70 -2.51 -13.48
N PHE A 173 0.23 -3.21 -14.11
CA PHE A 173 1.17 -4.11 -13.45
C PHE A 173 2.56 -3.48 -13.45
N LEU A 174 2.96 -2.93 -12.32
CA LEU A 174 4.31 -2.42 -12.11
C LEU A 174 5.24 -3.53 -11.65
N ASN A 175 6.29 -3.76 -12.44
CA ASN A 175 7.45 -4.51 -12.03
C ASN A 175 8.44 -3.56 -11.32
N TYR A 176 8.59 -3.71 -10.01
CA TYR A 176 9.44 -2.86 -9.18
C TYR A 176 10.69 -3.61 -8.71
N LEU A 177 11.79 -3.40 -9.44
CA LEU A 177 13.13 -3.97 -9.21
C LEU A 177 14.00 -3.30 -8.13
N PRO A 178 13.84 -2.00 -7.79
CA PRO A 178 14.84 -1.30 -6.96
C PRO A 178 15.12 -1.85 -5.56
N VAL A 179 14.25 -2.69 -4.97
CA VAL A 179 14.53 -3.31 -3.67
C VAL A 179 15.61 -4.39 -3.84
N ASP A 180 15.38 -5.35 -4.73
CA ASP A 180 16.35 -6.40 -5.05
C ASP A 180 17.69 -5.82 -5.52
N GLU A 181 17.67 -4.86 -6.45
CA GLU A 181 18.88 -4.14 -6.91
C GLU A 181 19.67 -3.54 -5.74
N THR A 182 18.98 -2.96 -4.75
CA THR A 182 19.62 -2.38 -3.57
C THR A 182 20.22 -3.45 -2.64
N LEU A 183 19.61 -4.63 -2.57
CA LEU A 183 20.10 -5.75 -1.76
C LEU A 183 21.27 -6.48 -2.41
N HIS A 184 21.48 -6.31 -3.72
CA HIS A 184 22.64 -6.79 -4.48
C HIS A 184 23.84 -5.82 -4.50
N ASP A 185 23.62 -4.55 -4.14
CA ASP A 185 24.70 -3.57 -3.99
C ASP A 185 25.66 -3.96 -2.86
N ASP A 186 26.87 -3.39 -2.81
CA ASP A 186 27.83 -3.61 -1.72
C ASP A 186 27.72 -2.48 -0.67
N GLU A 187 27.25 -2.82 0.54
CA GLU A 187 27.13 -1.90 1.69
C GLU A 187 28.45 -1.14 1.96
N GLN A 188 29.60 -1.79 1.80
CA GLN A 188 30.91 -1.18 2.06
C GLN A 188 31.28 -0.11 1.03
N GLN A 189 30.77 -0.25 -0.20
CA GLN A 189 31.00 0.72 -1.28
C GLN A 189 30.04 1.91 -1.19
N THR A 190 28.79 1.67 -0.77
CA THR A 190 27.75 2.69 -0.70
C THR A 190 27.79 3.50 0.60
N GLY A 191 28.30 2.92 1.69
CA GLY A 191 28.36 3.57 3.00
C GLY A 191 26.99 3.77 3.65
N VAL A 192 25.93 3.15 3.11
CA VAL A 192 24.55 3.24 3.59
C VAL A 192 24.06 1.83 3.92
N PRO A 193 23.55 1.58 5.14
CA PRO A 193 22.98 0.28 5.47
C PRO A 193 21.84 -0.09 4.52
N TYR A 194 21.78 -1.35 4.06
CA TYR A 194 20.74 -1.91 3.19
C TYR A 194 19.35 -1.56 3.69
N SER A 195 19.11 -1.72 5.01
CA SER A 195 17.81 -1.41 5.60
C SER A 195 17.41 0.07 5.46
N ALA A 196 18.37 1.00 5.49
CA ALA A 196 18.11 2.41 5.25
C ALA A 196 17.85 2.69 3.77
N ALA A 197 18.64 2.09 2.88
CA ALA A 197 18.48 2.23 1.43
C ALA A 197 17.14 1.66 0.95
N VAL A 198 16.75 0.45 1.38
CA VAL A 198 15.43 -0.16 1.09
C VAL A 198 14.29 0.72 1.59
N ARG A 199 14.37 1.24 2.82
CA ARG A 199 13.35 2.18 3.36
C ARG A 199 13.23 3.45 2.52
N GLN A 200 14.33 3.97 1.98
CA GLN A 200 14.31 5.11 1.07
C GLN A 200 13.63 4.75 -0.26
N ARG A 201 13.91 3.57 -0.83
CA ARG A 201 13.24 3.08 -2.05
C ARG A 201 11.72 2.95 -1.84
N LEU A 202 11.30 2.34 -0.74
CA LEU A 202 9.88 2.15 -0.42
C LEU A 202 9.15 3.47 -0.17
N ARG A 203 9.80 4.46 0.45
CA ARG A 203 9.25 5.81 0.59
C ARG A 203 9.02 6.46 -0.79
N ALA A 204 10.04 6.41 -1.65
CA ALA A 204 9.93 6.94 -3.01
C ALA A 204 8.85 6.22 -3.83
N LEU A 205 8.69 4.90 -3.67
CA LEU A 205 7.61 4.13 -4.29
C LEU A 205 6.23 4.64 -3.84
N ALA A 206 6.02 4.88 -2.55
CA ALA A 206 4.74 5.41 -2.06
C ALA A 206 4.43 6.80 -2.67
N GLU A 207 5.43 7.69 -2.75
CA GLU A 207 5.31 8.99 -3.41
C GLU A 207 4.98 8.85 -4.91
N ASP A 208 5.63 7.90 -5.60
CA ASP A 208 5.38 7.60 -7.01
C ASP A 208 3.97 7.06 -7.27
N ILE A 209 3.45 6.22 -6.37
CA ILE A 209 2.08 5.70 -6.41
C ILE A 209 1.06 6.84 -6.24
N ARG A 210 1.30 7.75 -5.28
CA ARG A 210 0.45 8.94 -5.09
C ARG A 210 0.45 9.83 -6.32
N ALA A 211 1.64 10.17 -6.83
CA ALA A 211 1.75 11.00 -8.01
C ALA A 211 1.14 10.30 -9.24
N PHE A 212 1.19 8.97 -9.32
CA PHE A 212 0.50 8.21 -10.36
C PHE A 212 -1.01 8.37 -10.27
N ALA A 213 -1.59 8.19 -9.08
CA ALA A 213 -3.02 8.40 -8.85
C ALA A 213 -3.47 9.80 -9.31
N GLU A 214 -2.71 10.83 -8.98
CA GLU A 214 -2.96 12.22 -9.41
C GLU A 214 -2.92 12.37 -10.93
N ARG A 215 -1.89 11.82 -11.60
CA ARG A 215 -1.76 11.90 -13.06
C ARG A 215 -2.91 11.23 -13.80
N ILE A 216 -3.50 10.17 -13.24
CA ILE A 216 -4.61 9.46 -13.88
C ILE A 216 -5.99 9.89 -13.37
N GLY A 217 -6.06 10.86 -12.44
CA GLY A 217 -7.30 11.34 -11.84
C GLY A 217 -8.03 10.29 -11.00
N ALA A 218 -7.28 9.45 -10.28
CA ALA A 218 -7.78 8.33 -9.48
C ALA A 218 -7.41 8.42 -7.99
N GLU A 219 -7.16 9.62 -7.48
CA GLU A 219 -6.73 9.86 -6.10
C GLU A 219 -7.73 9.34 -5.06
N ARG A 220 -8.99 9.13 -5.46
CA ARG A 220 -10.12 8.77 -4.59
C ARG A 220 -10.61 7.34 -4.74
N ASP A 221 -10.18 6.64 -5.79
CA ASP A 221 -10.66 5.31 -6.11
C ASP A 221 -9.56 4.34 -6.58
N LEU A 222 -8.29 4.75 -6.68
CA LEU A 222 -7.20 3.84 -7.04
C LEU A 222 -7.01 2.75 -5.99
N VAL A 223 -7.23 1.49 -6.38
CA VAL A 223 -6.83 0.33 -5.57
C VAL A 223 -5.36 0.04 -5.84
N VAL A 224 -4.56 -0.07 -4.78
CA VAL A 224 -3.15 -0.44 -4.88
C VAL A 224 -2.97 -1.81 -4.26
N ILE A 225 -2.49 -2.78 -5.04
CA ILE A 225 -2.18 -4.12 -4.56
C ILE A 225 -0.67 -4.26 -4.58
N VAL A 226 -0.04 -4.39 -3.42
CA VAL A 226 1.39 -4.67 -3.33
C VAL A 226 1.60 -6.15 -2.99
N ILE A 227 2.40 -6.82 -3.81
CA ILE A 227 2.76 -8.23 -3.63
C ILE A 227 4.24 -8.40 -3.97
N SER A 228 4.89 -9.39 -3.37
CA SER A 228 6.24 -9.77 -3.71
C SER A 228 6.32 -11.22 -4.13
N ASP A 229 7.31 -11.54 -4.93
CA ASP A 229 7.59 -12.88 -5.43
C ASP A 229 8.40 -13.72 -4.43
N HIS A 230 9.37 -13.13 -3.74
CA HIS A 230 10.13 -13.76 -2.68
C HIS A 230 10.68 -12.71 -1.70
N GLY A 231 11.25 -13.17 -0.59
CA GLY A 231 12.12 -12.38 0.26
C GLY A 231 13.59 -12.79 0.11
N SER A 232 14.37 -12.48 1.12
CA SER A 232 15.80 -12.79 1.20
C SER A 232 16.21 -13.00 2.65
N THR A 233 17.28 -13.74 2.88
CA THR A 233 17.88 -13.90 4.21
C THR A 233 19.25 -13.24 4.24
N ARG A 234 19.57 -12.57 5.35
CA ARG A 234 20.90 -12.03 5.58
C ARG A 234 21.79 -13.11 6.19
N ILE A 235 22.89 -13.44 5.50
CA ILE A 235 23.86 -14.42 5.99
C ILE A 235 24.86 -13.74 6.92
N SER A 236 25.07 -14.33 8.09
CA SER A 236 26.16 -13.94 9.01
C SER A 236 27.50 -14.46 8.49
N ALA A 237 28.57 -13.69 8.67
CA ALA A 237 29.93 -14.10 8.32
C ALA A 237 30.38 -15.36 9.09
N ASP A 238 29.86 -15.54 10.30
CA ASP A 238 30.19 -16.68 11.17
C ASP A 238 29.33 -17.93 10.90
N ALA A 239 28.37 -17.84 9.96
CA ALA A 239 27.48 -18.96 9.67
C ALA A 239 28.25 -20.12 9.00
N PRO A 240 28.11 -21.36 9.49
CA PRO A 240 28.80 -22.50 8.89
C PRO A 240 28.29 -22.76 7.47
N ASN A 241 29.21 -23.07 6.55
CA ASN A 241 28.85 -23.46 5.19
C ASN A 241 29.61 -24.73 4.78
N PRO A 242 28.97 -25.91 4.83
CA PRO A 242 29.59 -27.19 4.48
C PRO A 242 29.60 -27.47 2.97
N ILE A 243 28.98 -26.61 2.14
CA ILE A 243 28.92 -26.80 0.68
C ILE A 243 30.33 -26.77 0.09
N ASP A 244 30.68 -27.82 -0.68
CA ASP A 244 31.90 -27.83 -1.48
C ASP A 244 31.77 -26.87 -2.67
N ARG A 245 32.25 -25.65 -2.49
CA ARG A 245 32.19 -24.60 -3.50
C ARG A 245 32.93 -24.95 -4.79
N GLN A 246 34.00 -25.75 -4.72
CA GLN A 246 34.73 -26.13 -5.94
C GLN A 246 33.87 -27.00 -6.85
N PHE A 247 33.05 -27.88 -6.25
CA PHE A 247 32.13 -28.72 -6.99
C PHE A 247 31.06 -27.90 -7.74
N TYR A 248 30.57 -26.80 -7.14
CA TYR A 248 29.50 -25.97 -7.69
C TYR A 248 29.95 -24.72 -8.46
N ALA A 249 31.24 -24.36 -8.42
CA ALA A 249 31.75 -23.08 -8.95
C ALA A 249 31.33 -22.76 -10.39
N SER A 250 31.25 -23.77 -11.27
CA SER A 250 30.85 -23.59 -12.67
C SER A 250 29.35 -23.39 -12.88
N ARG A 251 28.55 -23.40 -11.82
CA ARG A 251 27.06 -23.35 -11.83
C ARG A 251 26.50 -22.14 -11.09
N VAL A 252 27.39 -21.35 -10.48
CA VAL A 252 27.04 -20.11 -9.78
C VAL A 252 27.03 -18.99 -10.81
N ASP A 253 25.84 -18.53 -11.17
CA ASP A 253 25.66 -17.37 -12.06
C ASP A 253 25.68 -16.04 -11.29
N ASP A 254 25.21 -16.06 -10.03
CA ASP A 254 25.14 -14.91 -9.13
C ASP A 254 25.54 -15.32 -7.71
N LYS A 255 26.30 -14.46 -7.02
CA LYS A 255 26.72 -14.69 -5.64
C LYS A 255 25.58 -14.52 -4.62
N HIS A 256 24.49 -13.85 -5.00
CA HIS A 256 23.31 -13.68 -4.15
C HIS A 256 22.35 -14.87 -4.22
N HIS A 257 22.58 -15.79 -5.15
CA HIS A 257 21.77 -16.98 -5.32
C HIS A 257 22.20 -18.10 -4.38
N ARG A 258 21.21 -18.62 -3.66
CA ARG A 258 21.30 -19.85 -2.85
C ARG A 258 20.84 -21.07 -3.63
N TYR A 259 20.82 -20.99 -4.95
CA TYR A 259 20.41 -22.07 -5.83
C TYR A 259 21.31 -22.15 -7.05
N VAL A 260 21.36 -23.35 -7.63
CA VAL A 260 21.99 -23.60 -8.94
C VAL A 260 21.07 -24.47 -9.78
N THR A 261 21.19 -24.35 -11.10
CA THR A 261 20.48 -25.22 -12.03
C THR A 261 21.34 -26.42 -12.42
N ILE A 262 20.71 -27.58 -12.64
CA ILE A 262 21.40 -28.79 -13.09
C ILE A 262 20.58 -29.52 -14.17
N SER A 263 21.29 -30.18 -15.08
CA SER A 263 20.68 -31.02 -16.11
C SER A 263 20.16 -32.35 -15.55
N ASP A 264 19.30 -33.04 -16.30
CA ASP A 264 18.81 -34.40 -15.95
C ASP A 264 19.99 -35.40 -15.80
N LYS A 265 21.08 -35.22 -16.56
CA LYS A 265 22.28 -36.06 -16.48
C LYS A 265 23.04 -35.82 -15.18
N GLU A 266 23.19 -34.58 -14.77
CA GLU A 266 23.86 -34.22 -13.51
C GLU A 266 23.05 -34.66 -12.31
N LEU A 267 21.72 -34.49 -12.35
CA LEU A 267 20.80 -34.97 -11.31
C LEU A 267 20.99 -36.48 -11.05
N ALA A 268 21.11 -37.28 -12.11
CA ALA A 268 21.33 -38.73 -12.00
C ALA A 268 22.73 -39.11 -11.48
N ALA A 269 23.69 -38.18 -11.52
CA ALA A 269 25.06 -38.38 -11.10
C ALA A 269 25.38 -37.70 -9.75
N LEU A 270 24.38 -37.13 -9.06
CA LEU A 270 24.60 -36.45 -7.79
C LEU A 270 25.07 -37.44 -6.71
N PRO A 271 26.14 -37.09 -5.96
CA PRO A 271 26.53 -37.83 -4.77
C PRO A 271 25.43 -37.85 -3.70
N ASP A 272 25.37 -38.93 -2.91
CA ASP A 272 24.38 -39.09 -1.84
C ASP A 272 24.47 -38.00 -0.76
N ASN A 273 25.64 -37.36 -0.56
CA ASN A 273 25.80 -36.32 0.45
C ASN A 273 25.13 -34.99 0.07
N VAL A 274 24.83 -34.75 -1.21
CA VAL A 274 24.21 -33.50 -1.68
C VAL A 274 22.88 -33.23 -0.97
N ARG A 275 22.14 -34.28 -0.58
CA ARG A 275 20.86 -34.13 0.15
C ARG A 275 20.99 -33.52 1.55
N PHE A 276 22.18 -33.57 2.16
CA PHE A 276 22.44 -32.93 3.46
C PHE A 276 22.81 -31.45 3.30
N GLU A 277 23.26 -31.06 2.11
CA GLU A 277 23.68 -29.70 1.77
C GLU A 277 22.56 -28.93 1.04
N CYS A 278 21.72 -29.63 0.28
CA CYS A 278 20.79 -29.05 -0.67
C CYS A 278 19.42 -29.75 -0.66
N TYR A 279 18.38 -28.97 -0.94
CA TYR A 279 17.09 -29.44 -1.43
C TYR A 279 17.17 -29.69 -2.95
N VAL A 280 16.66 -30.83 -3.41
CA VAL A 280 16.74 -31.27 -4.81
C VAL A 280 15.39 -31.12 -5.50
N PHE A 281 15.26 -30.13 -6.37
CA PHE A 281 14.02 -29.86 -7.10
C PHE A 281 14.03 -30.51 -8.48
N GLU A 282 13.45 -31.69 -8.57
CA GLU A 282 13.24 -32.40 -9.83
C GLU A 282 12.18 -31.69 -10.69
N ARG A 283 12.52 -31.34 -11.93
CA ARG A 283 11.70 -30.49 -12.78
C ARG A 283 10.27 -30.99 -12.97
N LYS A 284 10.09 -32.31 -13.10
CA LYS A 284 8.77 -32.93 -13.31
C LYS A 284 7.93 -32.94 -12.03
N ARG A 285 8.55 -33.23 -10.89
CA ARG A 285 7.86 -33.33 -9.59
C ARG A 285 7.44 -31.95 -9.09
N PHE A 286 8.24 -30.93 -9.35
CA PHE A 286 8.05 -29.57 -8.85
C PHE A 286 7.44 -28.60 -9.88
N GLY A 287 7.19 -29.04 -11.12
CA GLY A 287 6.59 -28.20 -12.17
C GLY A 287 7.54 -27.08 -12.66
N LEU A 288 8.82 -27.39 -12.77
CA LEU A 288 9.88 -26.43 -13.11
C LEU A 288 10.40 -26.63 -14.54
N PRO A 289 11.01 -25.60 -15.15
CA PRO A 289 11.58 -25.70 -16.49
C PRO A 289 12.89 -26.53 -16.51
N THR A 290 13.62 -26.54 -15.40
CA THR A 290 14.87 -27.29 -15.21
C THR A 290 14.94 -27.83 -13.78
N ASN A 291 15.95 -28.64 -13.47
CA ASN A 291 16.17 -29.10 -12.10
C ASN A 291 16.99 -28.06 -11.34
N TYR A 292 16.75 -27.95 -10.03
CA TYR A 292 17.45 -27.02 -9.16
C TYR A 292 18.02 -27.73 -7.95
N LEU A 293 19.14 -27.22 -7.44
CA LEU A 293 19.61 -27.47 -6.09
C LEU A 293 19.49 -26.16 -5.34
N ALA A 294 18.76 -26.14 -4.22
CA ALA A 294 18.74 -24.99 -3.32
C ALA A 294 19.47 -25.35 -2.03
N ALA A 295 20.35 -24.48 -1.57
CA ALA A 295 21.14 -24.68 -0.36
C ALA A 295 20.22 -24.75 0.88
N ARG A 296 20.50 -25.70 1.78
CA ARG A 296 19.81 -25.84 3.08
C ARG A 296 20.28 -24.76 4.07
N SER A 297 19.53 -24.55 5.15
CA SER A 297 19.88 -23.64 6.25
C SER A 297 20.26 -22.23 5.79
N THR A 298 21.43 -21.70 6.17
CA THR A 298 22.06 -20.47 5.66
C THR A 298 23.22 -20.77 4.70
N TYR A 299 23.31 -21.98 4.16
CA TYR A 299 24.37 -22.38 3.24
C TYR A 299 24.25 -21.62 1.90
N HIS A 300 25.37 -21.55 1.19
CA HIS A 300 25.48 -20.77 -0.05
C HIS A 300 26.54 -21.33 -0.98
N PHE A 301 26.33 -21.20 -2.29
CA PHE A 301 27.24 -21.74 -3.31
C PHE A 301 28.43 -20.81 -3.63
N ALA A 302 28.33 -19.54 -3.27
CA ALA A 302 29.35 -18.51 -3.47
C ALA A 302 29.51 -17.67 -2.22
N GLU A 303 30.70 -17.14 -1.94
CA GLU A 303 30.87 -16.15 -0.87
C GLU A 303 30.09 -14.88 -1.22
N PRO A 304 29.00 -14.57 -0.51
CA PRO A 304 28.25 -13.36 -0.81
C PRO A 304 29.07 -12.12 -0.40
N GLY A 305 29.79 -12.23 0.73
CA GLY A 305 30.43 -11.15 1.49
C GLY A 305 29.67 -10.90 2.80
N GLU A 306 30.27 -10.18 3.75
CA GLU A 306 29.66 -9.97 5.07
C GLU A 306 28.35 -9.18 4.99
N GLY A 307 27.31 -9.68 5.67
CA GLY A 307 26.05 -8.94 5.85
C GLY A 307 25.18 -8.82 4.60
N ILE A 308 25.48 -9.60 3.55
CA ILE A 308 24.75 -9.59 2.28
C ILE A 308 23.46 -10.42 2.36
N TYR A 309 22.46 -9.93 1.64
CA TYR A 309 21.18 -10.61 1.48
C TYR A 309 21.23 -11.55 0.29
N VAL A 310 20.69 -12.74 0.49
CA VAL A 310 20.69 -13.81 -0.51
C VAL A 310 19.30 -14.44 -0.58
N HIS A 311 18.97 -15.07 -1.70
CA HIS A 311 17.65 -15.67 -1.91
C HIS A 311 17.71 -16.98 -2.71
N GLY A 312 16.58 -17.68 -2.78
CA GLY A 312 16.40 -18.95 -3.51
C GLY A 312 16.45 -20.20 -2.64
N GLY A 313 16.60 -20.02 -1.32
CA GLY A 313 16.41 -21.04 -0.31
C GLY A 313 14.94 -21.24 0.06
N LEU A 314 14.72 -21.73 1.28
CA LEU A 314 13.39 -22.12 1.79
C LEU A 314 13.10 -21.54 3.18
N SER A 315 13.92 -20.60 3.66
CA SER A 315 13.71 -19.99 4.99
C SER A 315 12.37 -19.23 5.04
N PRO A 316 11.79 -19.03 6.24
CA PRO A 316 10.62 -18.17 6.38
C PRO A 316 10.86 -16.75 5.81
N GLU A 317 12.07 -16.19 6.00
CA GLU A 317 12.47 -14.87 5.50
C GLU A 317 12.43 -14.76 3.96
N GLU A 318 12.72 -15.88 3.27
CA GLU A 318 12.75 -15.96 1.81
C GLU A 318 11.39 -16.34 1.20
N THR A 319 10.61 -17.16 1.90
CA THR A 319 9.42 -17.79 1.32
C THR A 319 8.11 -17.15 1.75
N ILE A 320 8.07 -16.39 2.85
CA ILE A 320 6.86 -15.75 3.34
C ILE A 320 6.87 -14.28 2.96
N VAL A 321 6.00 -13.93 2.02
CA VAL A 321 5.93 -12.60 1.40
C VAL A 321 4.61 -11.91 1.67
N PRO A 322 4.59 -10.57 1.77
CA PRO A 322 3.36 -9.84 1.98
C PRO A 322 2.54 -9.73 0.67
N LEU A 323 1.23 -9.91 0.78
CA LEU A 323 0.25 -9.39 -0.17
C LEU A 323 -0.65 -8.42 0.58
N THR A 324 -0.72 -7.16 0.13
CA THR A 324 -1.48 -6.11 0.82
C THR A 324 -2.27 -5.28 -0.17
N VAL A 325 -3.55 -5.10 0.12
CA VAL A 325 -4.47 -4.24 -0.61
C VAL A 325 -4.60 -2.93 0.14
N PHE A 326 -4.38 -1.83 -0.57
CA PHE A 326 -4.57 -0.48 -0.08
C PHE A 326 -5.63 0.24 -0.88
N THR A 327 -6.44 1.03 -0.19
CA THR A 327 -7.45 1.90 -0.79
C THR A 327 -7.29 3.32 -0.25
N PRO A 328 -7.58 4.35 -1.05
CA PRO A 328 -7.68 5.71 -0.55
C PRO A 328 -8.81 5.77 0.48
N VAL A 329 -8.61 6.49 1.57
CA VAL A 329 -9.74 6.82 2.44
C VAL A 329 -10.51 7.94 1.76
N ALA A 330 -11.66 7.59 1.19
CA ALA A 330 -12.67 8.58 0.82
C ALA A 330 -13.27 9.18 2.10
N VAL A 331 -12.55 10.10 2.77
CA VAL A 331 -13.13 10.86 3.87
C VAL A 331 -14.13 11.83 3.25
N THR A 332 -15.40 11.46 3.23
CA THR A 332 -16.46 12.43 2.96
C THR A 332 -16.56 13.33 4.20
N PRO A 333 -16.35 14.65 4.08
CA PRO A 333 -16.43 15.52 5.23
C PRO A 333 -17.83 15.43 5.85
N ARG A 334 -17.88 15.29 7.18
CA ARG A 334 -19.09 15.62 7.92
C ARG A 334 -19.33 17.13 7.78
N PRO A 335 -20.57 17.58 7.51
CA PRO A 335 -20.87 19.00 7.41
C PRO A 335 -20.41 19.76 8.66
N LEU A 336 -19.91 20.98 8.48
CA LEU A 336 -19.65 21.89 9.58
C LEU A 336 -20.96 22.16 10.32
N THR A 337 -20.93 22.16 11.65
CA THR A 337 -22.11 22.57 12.41
C THR A 337 -22.14 24.10 12.43
N VAL A 338 -23.28 24.68 12.03
CA VAL A 338 -23.50 26.13 12.02
C VAL A 338 -24.60 26.45 13.02
N ARG A 339 -24.33 27.32 13.99
CA ARG A 339 -25.32 27.72 15.00
C ARG A 339 -25.41 29.23 15.09
N LEU A 340 -26.63 29.74 15.13
CA LEU A 340 -26.88 31.15 15.36
C LEU A 340 -26.80 31.44 16.86
N LEU A 341 -25.95 32.40 17.25
CA LEU A 341 -25.74 32.74 18.67
C LEU A 341 -26.80 33.74 19.20
N ALA A 342 -27.46 34.49 18.32
CA ALA A 342 -28.57 35.37 18.64
C ALA A 342 -29.61 35.35 17.51
N ASP A 343 -30.86 35.02 17.84
CA ASP A 343 -31.94 34.83 16.85
C ASP A 343 -32.83 36.06 16.67
N GLU A 344 -32.66 37.12 17.47
CA GLU A 344 -33.51 38.31 17.41
C GLU A 344 -32.88 39.45 16.60
N PHE A 345 -33.61 39.94 15.60
CA PHE A 345 -33.16 41.05 14.74
C PHE A 345 -34.25 42.12 14.57
N ARG A 346 -33.85 43.28 14.04
CA ARG A 346 -34.75 44.41 13.74
C ARG A 346 -34.56 44.86 12.30
N TYR A 347 -35.65 45.31 11.68
CA TYR A 347 -35.62 45.86 10.34
C TYR A 347 -34.93 47.23 10.28
N GLY A 348 -34.17 47.46 9.19
CA GLY A 348 -33.58 48.76 8.85
C GLY A 348 -32.36 49.17 9.69
N VAL A 349 -32.07 48.45 10.77
CA VAL A 349 -30.92 48.71 11.66
C VAL A 349 -29.74 47.83 11.26
N LYS A 350 -28.53 48.38 11.30
CA LYS A 350 -27.30 47.58 11.20
C LYS A 350 -27.28 46.58 12.36
N SER A 351 -27.14 45.31 12.03
CA SER A 351 -27.14 44.20 12.98
C SER A 351 -25.89 43.35 12.77
N LEU A 352 -25.50 42.61 13.80
CA LEU A 352 -24.38 41.70 13.74
C LEU A 352 -24.90 40.27 13.85
N ILE A 353 -24.82 39.50 12.77
CA ILE A 353 -25.15 38.08 12.77
C ILE A 353 -23.93 37.35 13.32
N ARG A 354 -24.08 36.72 14.49
CA ARG A 354 -23.01 35.95 15.15
C ARG A 354 -23.29 34.47 14.98
N LEU A 355 -22.38 33.74 14.33
CA LEU A 355 -22.50 32.30 14.13
C LEU A 355 -21.33 31.57 14.82
N GLU A 356 -21.62 30.43 15.42
CA GLU A 356 -20.62 29.44 15.82
C GLU A 356 -20.50 28.40 14.70
N LEU A 357 -19.25 28.15 14.29
CA LEU A 357 -18.88 27.12 13.33
C LEU A 357 -18.06 26.06 14.05
N VAL A 358 -18.48 24.81 13.97
CA VAL A 358 -17.75 23.66 14.53
C VAL A 358 -17.32 22.73 13.41
N ASN A 359 -16.05 22.35 13.40
CA ASN A 359 -15.51 21.32 12.53
C ASN A 359 -15.51 19.96 13.25
N PRO A 360 -16.46 19.05 12.96
CA PRO A 360 -16.49 17.72 13.57
C PRO A 360 -15.50 16.74 12.92
N ASN A 361 -14.73 17.17 11.92
CA ASN A 361 -13.82 16.30 11.18
C ASN A 361 -12.45 16.21 11.87
N GLN A 362 -11.75 15.09 11.64
CA GLN A 362 -10.38 14.87 12.12
C GLN A 362 -9.31 15.61 11.29
N TYR A 363 -9.73 16.34 10.26
CA TYR A 363 -8.88 17.14 9.39
C TYR A 363 -9.41 18.58 9.34
N ALA A 364 -8.52 19.53 9.06
CA ALA A 364 -8.89 20.93 8.92
C ALA A 364 -9.74 21.16 7.66
N CYS A 365 -10.67 22.11 7.74
CA CYS A 365 -11.38 22.67 6.60
C CYS A 365 -10.68 23.97 6.19
N GLN A 366 -10.19 24.05 4.96
CA GLN A 366 -9.39 25.17 4.48
C GLN A 366 -10.25 26.21 3.76
N GLY A 367 -9.85 27.49 3.85
CA GLY A 367 -10.52 28.58 3.12
C GLY A 367 -12.03 28.67 3.36
N VAL A 368 -12.45 28.49 4.62
CA VAL A 368 -13.86 28.57 5.02
C VAL A 368 -14.42 29.96 4.73
N ARG A 369 -15.56 30.00 4.04
CA ARG A 369 -16.28 31.22 3.68
C ARG A 369 -17.76 31.08 4.01
N VAL A 370 -18.34 32.13 4.59
CA VAL A 370 -19.76 32.18 4.97
C VAL A 370 -20.45 33.29 4.21
N GLU A 371 -21.64 33.00 3.68
CA GLU A 371 -22.46 33.91 2.89
C GLU A 371 -23.92 33.82 3.32
N VAL A 372 -24.59 34.97 3.51
CA VAL A 372 -26.04 35.03 3.72
C VAL A 372 -26.72 35.21 2.37
N LEU A 373 -27.69 34.35 2.06
CA LEU A 373 -28.32 34.25 0.73
C LEU A 373 -29.68 34.94 0.64
N ASN A 374 -30.24 35.40 1.76
CA ASN A 374 -31.56 36.03 1.75
C ASN A 374 -31.53 37.34 0.94
N PRO A 375 -32.43 37.54 -0.04
CA PRO A 375 -32.42 38.71 -0.91
C PRO A 375 -32.76 40.02 -0.19
N ASN A 376 -33.43 39.93 0.96
CA ASN A 376 -33.77 41.07 1.82
C ASN A 376 -32.72 41.34 2.91
N VAL A 377 -31.59 40.62 2.93
CA VAL A 377 -30.50 40.82 3.88
C VAL A 377 -29.27 41.30 3.13
N GLU A 378 -28.85 42.53 3.42
CA GLU A 378 -27.60 43.10 2.89
C GLU A 378 -26.45 42.70 3.80
N ALA A 379 -25.59 41.78 3.35
CA ALA A 379 -24.42 41.32 4.09
C ALA A 379 -23.30 40.92 3.11
N ASP A 380 -22.07 41.30 3.41
CA ASP A 380 -20.90 40.85 2.64
C ASP A 380 -20.46 39.45 3.09
N PRO A 381 -19.98 38.58 2.17
CA PRO A 381 -19.44 37.28 2.54
C PRO A 381 -18.18 37.41 3.40
N VAL A 382 -18.06 36.60 4.45
CA VAL A 382 -16.91 36.61 5.36
C VAL A 382 -16.00 35.43 5.09
N ALA A 383 -14.70 35.70 4.90
CA ALA A 383 -13.66 34.67 4.81
C ALA A 383 -13.00 34.48 6.17
N LEU A 384 -13.00 33.24 6.67
CA LEU A 384 -12.45 32.86 7.98
C LEU A 384 -11.03 32.31 7.89
N GLY A 385 -10.59 31.90 6.70
CA GLY A 385 -9.34 31.13 6.55
C GLY A 385 -9.57 29.67 6.92
N ASP A 386 -8.62 29.06 7.61
CA ASP A 386 -8.65 27.64 7.91
C ASP A 386 -9.32 27.40 9.28
N LEU A 387 -10.11 26.32 9.36
CA LEU A 387 -10.74 25.84 10.58
C LEU A 387 -10.16 24.47 10.93
N ASP A 388 -9.37 24.43 12.01
CA ASP A 388 -8.61 23.25 12.43
C ASP A 388 -9.48 22.02 12.69
N ALA A 389 -8.86 20.84 12.70
CA ALA A 389 -9.52 19.58 13.05
C ALA A 389 -10.14 19.65 14.46
N LEU A 390 -11.36 19.12 14.61
CA LEU A 390 -12.08 19.02 15.90
C LEU A 390 -12.15 20.36 16.67
N SER A 391 -12.23 21.47 15.94
CA SER A 391 -12.20 22.82 16.51
C SER A 391 -13.51 23.57 16.30
N GLN A 392 -13.61 24.75 16.91
CA GLN A 392 -14.71 25.67 16.70
C GLN A 392 -14.23 27.13 16.64
N THR A 393 -14.99 27.97 15.96
CA THR A 393 -14.74 29.41 15.88
C THR A 393 -16.05 30.21 15.80
N GLU A 394 -15.98 31.49 16.16
CA GLU A 394 -17.08 32.44 15.97
C GLU A 394 -16.83 33.29 14.73
N VAL A 395 -17.86 33.46 13.91
CA VAL A 395 -17.86 34.43 12.80
C VAL A 395 -18.91 35.50 13.06
N GLN A 396 -18.55 36.74 12.70
CA GLN A 396 -19.43 37.89 12.81
C GLN A 396 -19.64 38.49 11.43
N ILE A 397 -20.91 38.66 11.05
CA ILE A 397 -21.29 39.18 9.74
C ILE A 397 -22.11 40.45 9.98
N GLU A 398 -21.61 41.60 9.53
CA GLU A 398 -22.39 42.84 9.52
C GLU A 398 -23.50 42.72 8.48
N ALA A 399 -24.74 42.97 8.90
CA ALA A 399 -25.90 42.84 8.04
C ALA A 399 -26.91 43.96 8.26
N ARG A 400 -27.67 44.30 7.22
CA ARG A 400 -28.89 45.12 7.31
C ARG A 400 -30.06 44.36 6.71
N ILE A 401 -31.04 44.06 7.56
CA ILE A 401 -32.25 43.34 7.15
C ILE A 401 -33.30 44.35 6.70
N ARG A 402 -33.67 44.31 5.43
CA ARG A 402 -34.71 45.14 4.83
C ARG A 402 -36.06 44.48 4.98
N ARG A 403 -37.10 45.30 5.09
CA ARG A 403 -38.48 44.80 5.15
C ARG A 403 -38.93 44.38 3.74
N SER A 404 -39.40 43.15 3.64
CA SER A 404 -40.09 42.59 2.47
C SER A 404 -41.58 42.42 2.78
N GLY A 405 -42.39 42.02 1.79
CA GLY A 405 -43.83 41.79 1.97
C GLY A 405 -44.17 40.76 3.06
N GLU A 406 -43.25 39.84 3.35
CA GLU A 406 -43.34 38.86 4.45
C GLU A 406 -42.23 39.08 5.48
N ASP A 407 -42.53 38.75 6.74
CA ASP A 407 -41.54 38.78 7.83
C ASP A 407 -40.48 37.68 7.60
N LEU A 408 -39.21 37.98 7.90
CA LEU A 408 -38.10 37.06 7.69
C LEU A 408 -38.14 35.98 8.78
N ALA A 409 -38.40 34.72 8.40
CA ALA A 409 -38.49 33.60 9.34
C ALA A 409 -37.15 32.90 9.61
N ALA A 410 -36.23 32.90 8.63
CA ALA A 410 -34.93 32.25 8.76
C ALA A 410 -33.85 32.89 7.87
N LEU A 411 -32.61 32.83 8.33
CA LEU A 411 -31.42 33.14 7.54
C LEU A 411 -30.99 31.91 6.75
N GLN A 412 -30.89 32.06 5.43
CA GLN A 412 -30.28 31.08 4.53
C GLN A 412 -28.79 31.38 4.46
N VAL A 413 -27.96 30.46 4.95
CA VAL A 413 -26.51 30.62 5.02
C VAL A 413 -25.84 29.55 4.17
N ARG A 414 -24.88 29.95 3.34
CA ARG A 414 -23.98 29.04 2.64
C ARG A 414 -22.63 29.05 3.32
N VAL A 415 -22.10 27.87 3.59
CA VAL A 415 -20.71 27.70 4.04
C VAL A 415 -19.95 26.93 2.98
N GLY A 416 -18.98 27.58 2.36
CA GLY A 416 -18.05 26.97 1.40
C GLY A 416 -16.69 26.73 2.05
N TYR A 417 -16.02 25.64 1.73
CA TYR A 417 -14.69 25.31 2.24
C TYR A 417 -14.01 24.28 1.35
N GLN A 418 -12.70 24.08 1.54
CA GLN A 418 -11.97 22.94 0.99
C GLN A 418 -11.73 21.89 2.07
N PHE A 419 -11.94 20.62 1.74
CA PHE A 419 -11.62 19.51 2.63
C PHE A 419 -10.74 18.53 1.87
N LEU A 420 -9.50 18.33 2.36
CA LEU A 420 -8.48 17.53 1.68
C LEU A 420 -8.31 17.92 0.19
N GLY A 421 -8.24 19.23 -0.06
CA GLY A 421 -8.01 19.81 -1.40
C GLY A 421 -9.23 19.89 -2.32
N GLN A 422 -10.43 19.57 -1.84
CA GLN A 422 -11.64 19.50 -2.68
C GLN A 422 -12.71 20.48 -2.21
N PRO A 423 -13.39 21.20 -3.13
CA PRO A 423 -14.37 22.20 -2.75
C PRO A 423 -15.67 21.52 -2.27
N HIS A 424 -16.16 22.01 -1.14
CA HIS A 424 -17.43 21.62 -0.55
C HIS A 424 -18.26 22.87 -0.25
N SER A 425 -19.58 22.69 -0.27
CA SER A 425 -20.54 23.72 0.08
C SER A 425 -21.72 23.07 0.78
N GLN A 426 -22.20 23.73 1.83
CA GLN A 426 -23.41 23.33 2.54
C GLN A 426 -24.33 24.54 2.70
N LEU A 427 -25.63 24.27 2.70
CA LEU A 427 -26.67 25.25 3.00
C LEU A 427 -27.23 24.97 4.39
N GLY A 428 -27.42 26.02 5.17
CA GLY A 428 -28.08 25.99 6.46
C GLY A 428 -29.24 26.98 6.49
N GLU A 429 -30.32 26.59 7.15
CA GLU A 429 -31.45 27.47 7.45
C GLU A 429 -31.46 27.71 8.97
N LEU A 430 -31.31 28.96 9.37
CA LEU A 430 -31.18 29.36 10.77
C LEU A 430 -32.39 30.22 11.15
N PRO A 431 -33.33 29.72 11.98
CA PRO A 431 -34.52 30.47 12.38
C PRO A 431 -34.19 31.80 13.05
N VAL A 432 -34.97 32.84 12.76
CA VAL A 432 -34.84 34.18 13.35
C VAL A 432 -36.20 34.75 13.78
N LYS A 433 -36.15 35.73 14.68
CA LYS A 433 -37.29 36.49 15.19
C LYS A 433 -37.12 37.97 14.88
N MET A 434 -38.07 38.53 14.13
CA MET A 434 -38.04 39.94 13.77
C MET A 434 -38.84 40.79 14.78
N LYS A 435 -38.16 41.74 15.43
CA LYS A 435 -38.78 42.74 16.30
C LYS A 435 -39.12 44.01 15.51
N ARG A 436 -40.36 44.48 15.67
CA ARG A 436 -40.82 45.76 15.11
C ARG A 436 -40.27 46.92 15.94
N ILE A 437 -39.94 48.03 15.27
CA ILE A 437 -39.67 49.30 15.95
C ILE A 437 -41.02 49.78 16.49
N MET A 438 -41.12 50.03 17.80
CA MET A 438 -42.30 50.67 18.37
C MET A 438 -42.46 52.03 17.70
N THR A 439 -43.56 52.22 16.96
CA THR A 439 -44.09 53.54 16.68
C THR A 439 -44.48 54.13 18.03
N THR A 440 -43.71 55.10 18.54
CA THR A 440 -44.22 56.03 19.54
C THR A 440 -45.40 56.75 18.90
N THR A 441 -46.62 56.30 19.20
CA THR A 441 -47.83 57.10 19.03
C THR A 441 -47.69 58.27 19.99
N PHE A 442 -47.22 59.40 19.46
CA PHE A 442 -47.40 60.69 20.09
C PHE A 442 -48.88 61.03 19.86
N ASP A 443 -49.68 60.91 20.91
CA ASP A 443 -51.10 61.20 20.84
C ASP A 443 -51.30 62.71 20.99
N LEU A 444 -51.84 63.35 19.94
CA LEU A 444 -52.14 64.79 19.92
C LEU A 444 -53.50 65.08 20.60
N GLU A 445 -54.22 64.05 21.08
CA GLU A 445 -55.49 64.22 21.80
C GLU A 445 -55.32 64.59 23.28
N GLU A 446 -54.10 64.55 23.86
CA GLU A 446 -53.84 65.00 25.25
C GLU A 446 -53.63 66.53 25.40
N LEU A 447 -53.82 67.33 24.35
CA LEU A 447 -53.57 68.79 24.35
C LEU A 447 -54.78 69.67 24.00
N LEU A 448 -56.01 69.15 24.05
CA LEU A 448 -57.24 69.94 23.88
C LEU A 448 -58.12 69.99 25.13
#